data_AF-A0A835X9J2-F1
#
_entry.id   AF-A0A835X9J2-F1
#
_cell.length_a   1.000
_cell.length_b   1.000
_cell.length_c   1.000
_cell.angle_alpha   90.00
_cell.angle_beta   90.00
_cell.angle_gamma   90.00
#
_symmetry.space_group_name_H-M   'P 1'
#
loop_
_entity.id
_entity.type
_entity.pdbx_description
1 polymer ?
#
loop_
_entity_poly.entity_id
_entity_poly.type
_entity_poly.pdbx_seq_one_letter_code
_entity_poly.pdbx_strand_id
1 'polypeptide(L)'
;MSEYRGYEKKSLTFLKDNKVKVGDSVKILADLTYSGILMPRYESSDDEHLVLKLKSGYNVGLEISKIKKIELVSEKESKKETVQKIEKNESLPKILLLSTGGTIASKVDYRTGGVTPALSAEELNASVPELAEIANVDAEVLFSEYSENLMPEHWKKIAERLDSLVNSEYQGIIIAHGTDTMQYTASFLSFALSGYPIPIALVGSQRSSDRPSSDAALNLISAANFIVNCNAKGVFVVMHSNESDDTISCHLGTRVRKNHTSKRGAFQTIGGDPAFLVVNKKIENNLKEKFFKNEDYKPRIKLDTHVALIKYYPGYDPKLIDDIIEAGYKAIIFEGTGLGHIGKTMYDYVKKANEKGLFLGMTSQCIDGRVSMNVYESGRDLVELGITPLSDIIPETALVKAMWALGNSKNSEEMKKLMLENIASEFSD
;
A
#
# COMPACT_ATOMS: atom_id res chain seq x y z
N MET A 1 -1.44 -21.07 13.58
CA MET A 1 -2.87 -20.69 13.51
C MET A 1 -3.63 -21.43 14.60
N SER A 2 -4.60 -20.79 15.27
CA SER A 2 -5.43 -21.42 16.32
C SER A 2 -6.11 -22.70 15.81
N GLU A 3 -6.13 -23.75 16.64
CA GLU A 3 -6.77 -25.05 16.33
C GLU A 3 -8.28 -24.95 16.06
N TYR A 4 -8.90 -23.84 16.50
CA TYR A 4 -10.33 -23.58 16.40
C TYR A 4 -10.63 -22.22 15.73
N ARG A 5 -9.80 -21.81 14.76
CA ARG A 5 -9.89 -20.48 14.11
C ARG A 5 -11.32 -20.15 13.66
N GLY A 6 -11.85 -19.02 14.14
CA GLY A 6 -13.17 -18.51 13.79
C GLY A 6 -14.35 -19.10 14.55
N TYR A 7 -14.11 -19.99 15.51
CA TYR A 7 -15.14 -20.59 16.35
C TYR A 7 -15.12 -20.01 17.76
N GLU A 8 -16.29 -19.60 18.24
CA GLU A 8 -16.47 -19.01 19.57
C GLU A 8 -17.64 -19.66 20.32
N LYS A 9 -17.70 -19.42 21.64
CA LYS A 9 -18.85 -19.73 22.51
C LYS A 9 -19.43 -21.14 22.27
N LYS A 10 -20.68 -21.27 21.80
CA LYS A 10 -21.37 -22.56 21.61
C LYS A 10 -20.61 -23.46 20.63
N SER A 11 -20.25 -22.93 19.46
CA SER A 11 -19.51 -23.68 18.44
C SER A 11 -18.13 -24.15 18.91
N LEU A 12 -17.39 -23.30 19.63
CA LEU A 12 -16.09 -23.67 20.20
C LEU A 12 -16.24 -24.78 21.25
N THR A 13 -17.23 -24.66 22.12
CA THR A 13 -17.52 -25.65 23.17
C THR A 13 -17.88 -26.99 22.53
N PHE A 14 -18.79 -26.98 21.55
CA PHE A 14 -19.18 -28.18 20.80
C PHE A 14 -17.98 -28.90 20.16
N LEU A 15 -17.08 -28.15 19.52
CA LEU A 15 -15.88 -28.73 18.89
C LEU A 15 -14.90 -29.30 19.91
N LYS A 16 -14.71 -28.63 21.05
CA LYS A 16 -13.85 -29.11 22.15
C LYS A 16 -14.40 -30.38 22.79
N ASP A 17 -15.69 -30.42 23.08
CA ASP A 17 -16.36 -31.57 23.70
C ASP A 17 -16.25 -32.82 22.80
N ASN A 18 -16.31 -32.62 21.47
CA ASN A 18 -16.17 -33.68 20.49
C ASN A 18 -14.73 -33.92 20.01
N LYS A 19 -13.75 -33.19 20.55
CA LYS A 19 -12.31 -33.32 20.22
C LYS A 19 -11.99 -33.21 18.73
N VAL A 20 -12.69 -32.32 18.02
CA VAL A 20 -12.50 -32.08 16.58
C VAL A 20 -11.89 -30.70 16.37
N LYS A 21 -10.91 -30.58 15.48
CA LYS A 21 -10.19 -29.33 15.18
C LYS A 21 -10.34 -28.91 13.72
N VAL A 22 -10.05 -27.65 13.44
CA VAL A 22 -10.04 -27.13 12.06
C VAL A 22 -8.99 -27.89 11.23
N GLY A 23 -9.43 -28.41 10.09
CA GLY A 23 -8.63 -29.22 9.18
C GLY A 23 -8.81 -30.73 9.34
N ASP A 24 -9.52 -31.18 10.37
CA ASP A 24 -9.85 -32.59 10.55
C ASP A 24 -10.92 -33.04 9.55
N SER A 25 -10.83 -34.30 9.12
CA SER A 25 -11.87 -34.96 8.34
C SER A 25 -12.90 -35.53 9.30
N VAL A 26 -14.17 -35.14 9.16
CA VAL A 26 -15.26 -35.54 10.04
C VAL A 26 -16.48 -36.04 9.27
N LYS A 27 -17.27 -36.84 9.97
CA LYS A 27 -18.60 -37.29 9.55
C LYS A 27 -19.64 -36.77 10.54
N ILE A 28 -20.59 -35.98 10.07
CA ILE A 28 -21.62 -35.32 10.86
C ILE A 28 -22.99 -35.87 10.47
N LEU A 29 -23.72 -36.41 11.45
CA LEU A 29 -25.11 -36.85 11.29
C LEU A 29 -26.05 -35.75 11.79
N ALA A 30 -26.91 -35.23 10.92
CA ALA A 30 -27.94 -34.25 11.23
C ALA A 30 -29.31 -34.70 10.66
N ASP A 31 -29.89 -33.92 9.73
CA ASP A 31 -30.97 -34.34 8.84
C ASP A 31 -30.47 -35.36 7.80
N LEU A 32 -29.29 -35.11 7.25
CA LEU A 32 -28.52 -36.01 6.41
C LEU A 32 -27.17 -36.35 7.08
N THR A 33 -26.43 -37.27 6.46
CA THR A 33 -25.04 -37.54 6.85
C THR A 33 -24.11 -36.76 5.93
N TYR A 34 -23.33 -35.86 6.51
CA TYR A 34 -22.32 -35.06 5.84
C TYR A 34 -20.93 -35.60 6.15
N SER A 35 -20.06 -35.65 5.14
CA SER A 35 -18.65 -36.04 5.32
C SER A 35 -17.75 -35.04 4.62
N GLY A 36 -16.75 -34.53 5.33
CA GLY A 36 -15.89 -33.47 4.80
C GLY A 36 -14.82 -33.01 5.79
N ILE A 37 -14.12 -31.94 5.42
CA ILE A 37 -13.07 -31.33 6.25
C ILE A 37 -13.69 -30.17 7.03
N LEU A 38 -13.45 -30.10 8.34
CA LEU A 38 -13.89 -28.97 9.16
C LEU A 38 -13.10 -27.72 8.77
N MET A 39 -13.80 -26.69 8.33
CA MET A 39 -13.22 -25.44 7.87
C MET A 39 -13.20 -24.39 8.97
N PRO A 40 -12.25 -23.44 8.95
CA PRO A 40 -12.34 -22.26 9.81
C PRO A 40 -13.60 -21.46 9.46
N ARG A 41 -14.10 -20.68 10.43
CA ARG A 41 -15.18 -19.72 10.21
C ARG A 41 -14.67 -18.29 10.19
N TYR A 42 -15.50 -17.39 9.69
CA TYR A 42 -15.24 -15.97 9.78
C TYR A 42 -15.60 -15.50 11.20
N GLU A 43 -14.72 -14.76 11.86
CA GLU A 43 -14.82 -14.45 13.30
C GLU A 43 -16.09 -13.67 13.67
N SER A 44 -16.68 -12.91 12.75
CA SER A 44 -17.95 -12.20 12.97
C SER A 44 -19.21 -13.04 12.69
N SER A 45 -19.08 -14.33 12.36
CA SER A 45 -20.23 -15.21 12.15
C SER A 45 -20.89 -15.57 13.50
N ASP A 46 -22.15 -16.00 13.48
CA ASP A 46 -22.82 -16.54 14.68
C ASP A 46 -22.03 -17.69 15.32
N ASP A 47 -22.32 -18.04 16.57
CA ASP A 47 -21.70 -19.18 17.25
C ASP A 47 -22.50 -20.49 17.11
N GLU A 48 -23.46 -20.55 16.17
CA GLU A 48 -24.46 -21.61 16.09
C GLU A 48 -24.21 -22.62 14.97
N HIS A 49 -23.24 -22.38 14.09
CA HIS A 49 -22.96 -23.25 12.94
C HIS A 49 -21.53 -23.83 12.93
N LEU A 50 -21.38 -24.95 12.21
CA LEU A 50 -20.09 -25.49 11.76
C LEU A 50 -19.99 -25.34 10.24
N VAL A 51 -18.79 -25.10 9.71
CA VAL A 51 -18.57 -25.09 8.25
C VAL A 51 -17.78 -26.31 7.84
N LEU A 52 -18.35 -27.10 6.94
CA LEU A 52 -17.75 -28.34 6.44
C LEU A 52 -17.50 -28.23 4.94
N LYS A 53 -16.29 -28.56 4.48
CA LYS A 53 -15.97 -28.70 3.06
C LYS A 53 -16.19 -30.13 2.62
N LEU A 54 -17.20 -30.33 1.79
CA LEU A 54 -17.60 -31.64 1.27
C LEU A 54 -16.56 -32.16 0.27
N LYS A 55 -16.61 -33.48 -0.01
CA LYS A 55 -15.78 -34.10 -1.05
C LYS A 55 -15.97 -33.49 -2.44
N SER A 56 -17.13 -32.89 -2.71
CA SER A 56 -17.41 -32.16 -3.95
C SER A 56 -16.64 -30.84 -4.07
N GLY A 57 -16.02 -30.36 -2.99
CA GLY A 57 -15.33 -29.07 -2.90
C GLY A 57 -16.19 -27.92 -2.36
N TYR A 58 -17.50 -28.12 -2.25
CA TYR A 58 -18.42 -27.10 -1.70
C TYR A 58 -18.34 -27.00 -0.18
N ASN A 59 -18.44 -25.78 0.33
CA ASN A 59 -18.62 -25.53 1.77
C ASN A 59 -20.11 -25.54 2.12
N VAL A 60 -20.48 -26.17 3.24
CA VAL A 60 -21.83 -26.17 3.81
C VAL A 60 -21.80 -25.69 5.26
N GLY A 61 -22.77 -24.87 5.65
CA GLY A 61 -23.00 -24.49 7.05
C GLY A 61 -24.00 -25.44 7.70
N LEU A 62 -23.66 -26.00 8.86
CA LEU A 62 -24.49 -26.93 9.62
C LEU A 62 -24.81 -26.35 10.98
N GLU A 63 -26.10 -26.15 11.27
CA GLU A 63 -26.57 -25.64 12.56
C GLU A 63 -26.34 -26.69 13.66
N ILE A 64 -25.63 -26.32 14.72
CA ILE A 64 -25.20 -27.22 15.80
C ILE A 64 -26.41 -27.86 16.49
N SER A 65 -27.50 -27.13 16.66
CA SER A 65 -28.74 -27.63 17.29
C SER A 65 -29.34 -28.84 16.56
N LYS A 66 -29.05 -28.99 15.26
CA LYS A 66 -29.54 -30.07 14.40
C LYS A 66 -28.56 -31.25 14.29
N ILE A 67 -27.34 -31.11 14.81
CA ILE A 67 -26.32 -32.15 14.78
C ILE A 67 -26.64 -33.20 15.85
N LYS A 68 -26.89 -34.44 15.41
CA LYS A 68 -27.13 -35.59 16.27
C LYS A 68 -25.83 -36.27 16.69
N LYS A 69 -24.82 -36.28 15.81
CA LYS A 69 -23.52 -36.91 16.08
C LYS A 69 -22.43 -36.32 15.19
N ILE A 70 -21.21 -36.21 15.71
CA ILE A 70 -19.99 -35.93 14.93
C ILE A 70 -18.95 -37.00 15.24
N GLU A 71 -18.28 -37.50 14.21
CA GLU A 71 -17.24 -38.52 14.31
C GLU A 71 -15.98 -38.03 13.59
N LEU A 72 -14.83 -38.09 14.27
CA LEU A 72 -13.53 -37.86 13.65
C LEU A 72 -13.19 -39.06 12.74
N VAL A 73 -12.93 -38.79 11.46
CA VAL A 73 -12.54 -39.80 10.48
C VAL A 73 -11.01 -39.86 10.37
N SER A 74 -10.35 -38.70 10.30
CA SER A 74 -8.89 -38.60 10.30
C SER A 74 -8.43 -37.21 10.72
N GLU A 75 -7.29 -37.15 11.41
CA GLU A 75 -6.64 -35.89 11.77
C GLU A 75 -6.02 -35.19 10.54
N LYS A 76 -5.82 -33.87 10.64
CA LYS A 76 -5.17 -33.05 9.61
C LYS A 76 -3.77 -33.58 9.24
N GLU A 77 -3.61 -34.08 8.01
CA GLU A 77 -2.28 -34.35 7.44
C GLU A 77 -1.55 -33.06 7.06
N SER A 78 -0.41 -32.77 7.71
CA SER A 78 0.51 -31.72 7.28
C SER A 78 1.49 -32.26 6.23
N LYS A 79 1.17 -32.15 4.93
CA LYS A 79 2.19 -32.34 3.90
C LYS A 79 3.09 -31.10 3.87
N LYS A 80 4.36 -31.27 4.24
CA LYS A 80 5.41 -30.30 3.90
C LYS A 80 5.70 -30.47 2.41
N GLU A 81 5.33 -29.49 1.60
CA GLU A 81 5.72 -29.48 0.20
C GLU A 81 7.21 -29.19 0.08
N THR A 82 7.90 -30.01 -0.71
CA THR A 82 9.32 -29.86 -1.00
C THR A 82 9.47 -28.79 -2.06
N VAL A 83 9.88 -27.58 -1.68
CA VAL A 83 10.19 -26.53 -2.66
C VAL A 83 11.54 -26.87 -3.31
N GLN A 84 11.58 -26.91 -4.64
CA GLN A 84 12.83 -27.16 -5.38
C GLN A 84 13.78 -25.97 -5.21
N LYS A 85 15.06 -26.24 -4.96
CA LYS A 85 16.10 -25.20 -4.91
C LYS A 85 16.29 -24.62 -6.32
N ILE A 86 16.33 -23.30 -6.42
CA ILE A 86 16.66 -22.59 -7.65
C ILE A 86 18.18 -22.53 -7.79
N GLU A 87 18.71 -22.88 -8.95
CA GLU A 87 20.10 -22.58 -9.30
C GLU A 87 20.21 -21.10 -9.69
N LYS A 88 20.99 -20.33 -8.93
CA LYS A 88 21.26 -18.91 -9.24
C LYS A 88 22.13 -18.82 -10.49
N ASN A 89 21.75 -17.95 -11.43
CA ASN A 89 22.57 -17.67 -12.60
C ASN A 89 23.48 -16.48 -12.32
N GLU A 90 24.79 -16.72 -12.17
CA GLU A 90 25.77 -15.68 -11.84
C GLU A 90 25.84 -14.52 -12.85
N SER A 91 25.35 -14.71 -14.09
CA SER A 91 25.31 -13.62 -15.08
C SER A 91 24.15 -12.64 -14.89
N LEU A 92 23.16 -12.98 -14.06
CA LEU A 92 21.98 -12.14 -13.83
C LEU A 92 22.16 -11.20 -12.65
N PRO A 93 21.62 -9.98 -12.73
CA PRO A 93 21.69 -9.03 -11.64
C PRO A 93 20.94 -9.52 -10.41
N LYS A 94 21.32 -8.98 -9.25
CA LYS A 94 20.68 -9.30 -7.99
C LYS A 94 19.64 -8.23 -7.63
N ILE A 95 18.43 -8.65 -7.27
CA ILE A 95 17.40 -7.75 -6.74
C ILE A 95 16.82 -8.29 -5.43
N LEU A 96 16.29 -7.39 -4.60
CA LEU A 96 15.59 -7.76 -3.37
C LEU A 96 14.08 -7.55 -3.56
N LEU A 97 13.28 -8.58 -3.25
CA LEU A 97 11.85 -8.44 -3.01
C LEU A 97 11.59 -8.32 -1.50
N LEU A 98 11.21 -7.13 -1.07
CA LEU A 98 10.85 -6.81 0.31
C LEU A 98 9.33 -6.85 0.47
N SER A 99 8.81 -7.82 1.21
CA SER A 99 7.38 -7.92 1.53
C SER A 99 7.04 -7.08 2.75
N THR A 100 6.02 -6.23 2.60
CA THR A 100 5.41 -5.42 3.67
C THR A 100 3.99 -5.89 3.99
N GLY A 101 3.59 -7.03 3.41
CA GLY A 101 2.21 -7.44 3.23
C GLY A 101 1.81 -7.42 1.76
N GLY A 102 0.51 -7.36 1.52
CA GLY A 102 -0.05 -7.49 0.17
C GLY A 102 0.00 -8.92 -0.36
N THR A 103 -1.06 -9.33 -1.06
CA THR A 103 -1.20 -10.72 -1.52
C THR A 103 -0.37 -11.04 -2.76
N ILE A 104 0.40 -10.09 -3.33
CA ILE A 104 1.04 -10.26 -4.64
C ILE A 104 1.97 -11.49 -4.69
N ALA A 105 2.64 -11.78 -3.58
CA ALA A 105 3.41 -13.00 -3.38
C ALA A 105 2.68 -13.83 -2.32
N SER A 106 1.56 -14.47 -2.69
CA SER A 106 0.82 -15.36 -1.78
C SER A 106 0.35 -16.62 -2.49
N LYS A 107 0.34 -17.72 -1.74
CA LYS A 107 -0.08 -19.06 -2.16
C LYS A 107 -1.46 -19.40 -1.62
N VAL A 108 -2.19 -20.16 -2.43
CA VAL A 108 -3.48 -20.76 -2.07
C VAL A 108 -3.28 -22.18 -1.60
N ASP A 109 -3.79 -22.51 -0.42
CA ASP A 109 -4.06 -23.89 -0.05
C ASP A 109 -5.46 -24.25 -0.56
N TYR A 110 -5.56 -24.93 -1.70
CA TYR A 110 -6.86 -25.35 -2.26
C TYR A 110 -7.64 -26.34 -1.37
N ARG A 111 -6.98 -27.04 -0.43
CA ARG A 111 -7.67 -27.91 0.53
C ARG A 111 -8.39 -27.05 1.56
N THR A 112 -7.71 -26.08 2.16
CA THR A 112 -8.27 -25.22 3.21
C THR A 112 -8.91 -23.92 2.73
N GLY A 113 -8.71 -23.53 1.47
CA GLY A 113 -9.06 -22.22 0.93
C GLY A 113 -8.24 -21.06 1.53
N GLY A 114 -7.21 -21.35 2.33
CA GLY A 114 -6.38 -20.34 2.97
C GLY A 114 -5.39 -19.70 2.00
N VAL A 115 -5.10 -18.42 2.21
CA VAL A 115 -4.06 -17.68 1.48
C VAL A 115 -2.92 -17.36 2.45
N THR A 116 -1.68 -17.71 2.09
CA THR A 116 -0.48 -17.43 2.90
C THR A 116 0.55 -16.68 2.06
N PRO A 117 1.25 -15.67 2.61
CA PRO A 117 2.36 -15.02 1.91
C PRO A 117 3.43 -16.04 1.50
N ALA A 118 4.09 -15.81 0.38
CA ALA A 118 5.31 -16.49 0.00
C ALA A 118 6.44 -15.97 0.89
N LEU A 119 7.11 -16.89 1.58
CA LEU A 119 8.10 -16.61 2.63
C LEU A 119 9.54 -16.79 2.14
N SER A 120 9.75 -17.26 0.90
CA SER A 120 11.08 -17.49 0.34
C SER A 120 11.15 -17.19 -1.16
N ALA A 121 12.38 -17.02 -1.67
CA ALA A 121 12.65 -16.84 -3.09
C ALA A 121 12.20 -18.06 -3.92
N GLU A 122 12.32 -19.26 -3.36
CA GLU A 122 11.87 -20.50 -3.99
C GLU A 122 10.35 -20.56 -4.15
N GLU A 123 9.60 -20.11 -3.14
CA GLU A 123 8.13 -20.03 -3.24
C GLU A 123 7.67 -18.97 -4.26
N LEU A 124 8.40 -17.85 -4.34
CA LEU A 124 8.16 -16.82 -5.33
C LEU A 124 8.40 -17.33 -6.75
N ASN A 125 9.54 -17.97 -7.01
CA ASN A 125 9.88 -18.51 -8.32
C ASN A 125 8.97 -19.66 -8.75
N ALA A 126 8.52 -20.50 -7.80
CA ALA A 126 7.53 -21.52 -8.10
C ALA A 126 6.19 -20.92 -8.57
N SER A 127 5.89 -19.69 -8.13
CA SER A 127 4.67 -18.98 -8.50
C SER A 127 4.84 -18.12 -9.76
N VAL A 128 6.04 -17.56 -9.99
CA VAL A 128 6.36 -16.65 -11.10
C VAL A 128 7.77 -16.99 -11.64
N PRO A 129 7.91 -18.09 -12.39
CA PRO A 129 9.22 -18.59 -12.86
C PRO A 129 9.93 -17.63 -13.82
N GLU A 130 9.19 -16.75 -14.51
CA GLU A 130 9.73 -15.75 -15.44
C GLU A 130 10.69 -14.77 -14.75
N LEU A 131 10.63 -14.62 -13.42
CA LEU A 131 11.56 -13.79 -12.68
C LEU A 131 13.00 -14.32 -12.74
N ALA A 132 13.18 -15.64 -12.79
CA ALA A 132 14.52 -16.25 -12.88
C ALA A 132 15.20 -15.99 -14.24
N GLU A 133 14.45 -15.56 -15.26
CA GLU A 133 15.03 -15.11 -16.53
C GLU A 133 15.53 -13.65 -16.47
N ILE A 134 15.08 -12.88 -15.47
CA ILE A 134 15.34 -11.44 -15.35
C ILE A 134 16.42 -11.15 -14.31
N ALA A 135 16.34 -11.77 -13.14
CA ALA A 135 17.23 -11.48 -12.02
C ALA A 135 17.34 -12.64 -11.01
N ASN A 136 18.44 -12.65 -10.25
CA ASN A 136 18.54 -13.40 -9.02
C ASN A 136 17.78 -12.66 -7.91
N VAL A 137 16.59 -13.15 -7.57
CA VAL A 137 15.70 -12.53 -6.57
C VAL A 137 15.97 -13.12 -5.18
N ASP A 138 16.43 -12.30 -4.25
CA ASP A 138 16.34 -12.62 -2.82
C ASP A 138 15.00 -12.10 -2.28
N ALA A 139 14.37 -12.82 -1.35
CA ALA A 139 13.09 -12.44 -0.76
C ALA A 139 13.21 -12.26 0.75
N GLU A 140 12.64 -11.17 1.27
CA GLU A 140 12.62 -10.83 2.68
C GLU A 140 11.22 -10.36 3.09
N VAL A 141 10.71 -10.86 4.22
CA VAL A 141 9.49 -10.33 4.84
C VAL A 141 9.88 -9.34 5.92
N LEU A 142 9.64 -8.05 5.69
CA LEU A 142 9.88 -7.01 6.69
C LEU A 142 8.79 -7.02 7.76
N PHE A 143 7.53 -7.09 7.33
CA PHE A 143 6.33 -7.31 8.12
C PHE A 143 5.20 -7.74 7.19
N SER A 144 4.06 -8.14 7.74
CA SER A 144 2.88 -8.54 6.96
C SER A 144 1.64 -7.87 7.54
N GLU A 145 1.19 -6.79 6.90
CA GLU A 145 0.02 -6.01 7.31
C GLU A 145 -0.80 -5.60 6.07
N TYR A 146 -2.10 -5.41 6.25
CA TYR A 146 -2.98 -4.89 5.21
C TYR A 146 -2.74 -3.39 5.00
N SER A 147 -2.81 -2.91 3.75
CA SER A 147 -2.46 -1.52 3.42
C SER A 147 -3.28 -0.49 4.19
N GLU A 148 -4.56 -0.76 4.40
CA GLU A 148 -5.50 0.06 5.15
C GLU A 148 -5.15 0.20 6.65
N ASN A 149 -4.33 -0.71 7.18
CA ASN A 149 -3.83 -0.67 8.56
C ASN A 149 -2.40 -0.11 8.65
N LEU A 150 -1.76 0.23 7.52
CA LEU A 150 -0.42 0.80 7.55
C LEU A 150 -0.44 2.21 8.12
N MET A 151 0.51 2.41 9.03
CA MET A 151 0.73 3.65 9.79
C MET A 151 2.09 4.26 9.46
N PRO A 152 2.33 5.56 9.73
CA PRO A 152 3.61 6.22 9.47
C PRO A 152 4.87 5.52 10.01
N GLU A 153 4.75 4.79 11.11
CA GLU A 153 5.80 3.96 11.71
C GLU A 153 6.24 2.83 10.78
N HIS A 154 5.33 2.29 9.98
CA HIS A 154 5.64 1.30 8.96
C HIS A 154 6.45 1.92 7.82
N TRP A 155 6.13 3.16 7.41
CA TRP A 155 6.92 3.86 6.39
C TRP A 155 8.35 4.12 6.87
N LYS A 156 8.53 4.51 8.15
CA LYS A 156 9.85 4.63 8.78
C LYS A 156 10.62 3.31 8.75
N LYS A 157 9.99 2.20 9.16
CA LYS A 157 10.62 0.86 9.13
C LYS A 157 11.08 0.48 7.72
N ILE A 158 10.26 0.75 6.69
CA ILE A 158 10.64 0.50 5.30
C ILE A 158 11.84 1.37 4.92
N ALA A 159 11.79 2.68 5.21
CA ALA A 159 12.89 3.60 4.91
C ALA A 159 14.20 3.23 5.62
N GLU A 160 14.15 2.86 6.90
CA GLU A 160 15.31 2.40 7.68
C GLU A 160 15.90 1.11 7.10
N ARG A 161 15.04 0.18 6.66
CA ARG A 161 15.51 -1.04 6.01
C ARG A 161 16.20 -0.72 4.69
N LEU A 162 15.62 0.14 3.86
CA LEU A 162 16.23 0.57 2.60
C LEU A 162 17.57 1.29 2.86
N ASP A 163 17.63 2.20 3.83
CA ASP A 163 18.87 2.89 4.21
C ASP A 163 19.98 1.91 4.59
N SER A 164 19.65 0.85 5.34
CA SER A 164 20.61 -0.22 5.68
C SER A 164 21.16 -1.00 4.47
N LEU A 165 20.48 -0.92 3.32
CA LEU A 165 20.83 -1.61 2.08
C LEU A 165 21.56 -0.72 1.06
N VAL A 166 21.86 0.54 1.40
CA VAL A 166 22.47 1.51 0.48
C VAL A 166 23.79 1.02 -0.14
N ASN A 167 24.58 0.25 0.60
CA ASN A 167 25.87 -0.31 0.17
C ASN A 167 25.79 -1.81 -0.19
N SER A 168 24.58 -2.33 -0.39
CA SER A 168 24.39 -3.72 -0.80
C SER A 168 24.73 -3.93 -2.28
N GLU A 169 24.84 -5.19 -2.68
CA GLU A 169 25.08 -5.60 -4.07
C GLU A 169 23.82 -5.58 -4.96
N TYR A 170 22.67 -5.17 -4.42
CA TYR A 170 21.42 -5.18 -5.18
C TYR A 170 21.40 -4.08 -6.24
N GLN A 171 21.00 -4.41 -7.47
CA GLN A 171 20.77 -3.44 -8.54
C GLN A 171 19.48 -2.64 -8.33
N GLY A 172 18.53 -3.16 -7.54
CA GLY A 172 17.31 -2.48 -7.17
C GLY A 172 16.45 -3.28 -6.21
N ILE A 173 15.42 -2.63 -5.68
CA ILE A 173 14.57 -3.17 -4.63
C ILE A 173 13.10 -3.08 -5.06
N ILE A 174 12.40 -4.22 -5.03
CA ILE A 174 10.95 -4.30 -5.21
C ILE A 174 10.31 -4.39 -3.85
N ILE A 175 9.27 -3.59 -3.60
CA ILE A 175 8.49 -3.62 -2.37
C ILE A 175 7.10 -4.16 -2.70
N ALA A 176 6.80 -5.38 -2.25
CA ALA A 176 5.45 -5.91 -2.29
C ALA A 176 4.59 -5.21 -1.23
N HIS A 177 3.55 -4.52 -1.68
CA HIS A 177 2.73 -3.63 -0.86
C HIS A 177 1.24 -3.77 -1.20
N GLY A 178 0.36 -3.56 -0.21
CA GLY A 178 -1.09 -3.49 -0.42
C GLY A 178 -1.49 -2.23 -1.20
N THR A 179 -2.59 -2.27 -1.96
CA THR A 179 -2.88 -1.22 -2.94
C THR A 179 -3.51 0.04 -2.36
N ASP A 180 -4.17 -0.01 -1.20
CA ASP A 180 -4.99 1.12 -0.73
C ASP A 180 -4.17 2.34 -0.31
N THR A 181 -3.00 2.12 0.29
CA THR A 181 -2.14 3.18 0.81
C THR A 181 -0.77 3.24 0.13
N MET A 182 -0.57 2.49 -0.96
CA MET A 182 0.71 2.40 -1.67
C MET A 182 1.27 3.76 -2.10
N GLN A 183 0.40 4.67 -2.56
CA GLN A 183 0.79 6.03 -2.96
C GLN A 183 1.37 6.86 -1.79
N TYR A 184 0.88 6.64 -0.56
CA TYR A 184 1.35 7.35 0.63
C TYR A 184 2.75 6.85 1.02
N THR A 185 2.93 5.53 1.03
CA THR A 185 4.24 4.92 1.28
C THR A 185 5.24 5.35 0.21
N ALA A 186 4.87 5.31 -1.07
CA ALA A 186 5.73 5.75 -2.17
C ALA A 186 6.15 7.22 -1.99
N SER A 187 5.21 8.10 -1.62
CA SER A 187 5.50 9.51 -1.34
C SER A 187 6.48 9.68 -0.19
N PHE A 188 6.30 8.97 0.94
CA PHE A 188 7.19 9.10 2.09
C PHE A 188 8.61 8.66 1.76
N LEU A 189 8.75 7.50 1.11
CA LEU A 189 10.06 6.97 0.71
C LEU A 189 10.77 7.92 -0.26
N SER A 190 10.02 8.59 -1.15
CA SER A 190 10.55 9.57 -2.09
C SER A 190 11.22 10.75 -1.38
N PHE A 191 10.64 11.25 -0.29
CA PHE A 191 11.24 12.34 0.49
C PHE A 191 12.31 11.87 1.47
N ALA A 192 12.04 10.77 2.18
CA ALA A 192 12.91 10.25 3.23
C ALA A 192 14.25 9.75 2.68
N LEU A 193 14.26 9.23 1.46
CA LEU A 193 15.42 8.63 0.80
C LEU A 193 15.89 9.45 -0.41
N SER A 194 15.73 10.79 -0.36
CA SER A 194 16.20 11.67 -1.44
C SER A 194 17.65 11.37 -1.82
N GLY A 195 17.88 11.08 -3.11
CA GLY A 195 19.20 10.74 -3.66
C GLY A 195 19.58 9.25 -3.57
N TYR A 196 18.67 8.35 -3.18
CA TYR A 196 18.96 6.92 -3.04
C TYR A 196 19.58 6.33 -4.32
N PRO A 197 20.63 5.50 -4.23
CA PRO A 197 21.51 5.21 -5.37
C PRO A 197 20.96 4.21 -6.38
N ILE A 198 19.97 3.39 -6.02
CA ILE A 198 19.38 2.33 -6.85
C ILE A 198 17.86 2.51 -6.95
N PRO A 199 17.21 2.03 -8.03
CA PRO A 199 15.75 2.12 -8.18
C PRO A 199 14.99 1.34 -7.10
N ILE A 200 13.86 1.91 -6.66
CA ILE A 200 12.89 1.28 -5.77
C ILE A 200 11.53 1.22 -6.47
N ALA A 201 10.93 0.05 -6.59
CA ALA A 201 9.61 -0.14 -7.18
C ALA A 201 8.63 -0.73 -6.16
N LEU A 202 7.57 0.00 -5.82
CA LEU A 202 6.42 -0.53 -5.11
C LEU A 202 5.50 -1.23 -6.11
N VAL A 203 5.04 -2.42 -5.74
CA VAL A 203 4.20 -3.27 -6.58
C VAL A 203 3.12 -3.94 -5.74
N GLY A 204 1.93 -4.14 -6.32
CA GLY A 204 0.83 -4.84 -5.68
C GLY A 204 -0.06 -5.54 -6.70
N SER A 205 -1.25 -5.96 -6.28
CA SER A 205 -2.26 -6.52 -7.18
C SER A 205 -3.67 -6.10 -6.76
N GLN A 206 -4.53 -5.80 -7.74
CA GLN A 206 -5.94 -5.45 -7.54
C GLN A 206 -6.84 -6.68 -7.53
N ARG A 207 -6.35 -7.78 -8.08
CA ARG A 207 -6.91 -9.12 -7.97
C ARG A 207 -6.00 -9.93 -7.07
N SER A 208 -6.59 -10.65 -6.14
CA SER A 208 -5.84 -11.51 -5.24
C SER A 208 -5.05 -12.54 -6.04
N SER A 209 -3.83 -12.87 -5.58
CA SER A 209 -2.87 -13.71 -6.31
C SER A 209 -3.34 -15.16 -6.49
N ASP A 210 -4.33 -15.57 -5.70
CA ASP A 210 -4.94 -16.89 -5.75
C ASP A 210 -5.73 -17.14 -7.03
N ARG A 211 -6.07 -16.08 -7.76
CA ARG A 211 -6.92 -16.15 -8.95
C ARG A 211 -6.07 -16.29 -10.21
N PRO A 212 -6.45 -17.17 -11.16
CA PRO A 212 -5.80 -17.25 -12.46
C PRO A 212 -5.80 -15.93 -13.24
N SER A 213 -6.80 -15.08 -13.00
CA SER A 213 -6.90 -13.74 -13.59
C SER A 213 -6.17 -12.67 -12.77
N SER A 214 -5.24 -13.04 -11.89
CA SER A 214 -4.52 -12.08 -11.06
C SER A 214 -3.60 -11.22 -11.91
N ASP A 215 -3.52 -9.93 -11.57
CA ASP A 215 -2.54 -8.99 -12.11
C ASP A 215 -1.18 -9.06 -11.38
N ALA A 216 -1.06 -9.90 -10.34
CA ALA A 216 0.12 -10.01 -9.50
C ALA A 216 1.40 -10.37 -10.27
N ALA A 217 1.35 -11.43 -11.08
CA ALA A 217 2.52 -11.94 -11.79
C ALA A 217 3.06 -10.89 -12.79
N LEU A 218 2.18 -10.32 -13.62
CA LEU A 218 2.59 -9.35 -14.63
C LEU A 218 3.09 -8.04 -14.02
N ASN A 219 2.48 -7.55 -12.93
CA ASN A 219 3.00 -6.39 -12.20
C ASN A 219 4.41 -6.66 -11.68
N LEU A 220 4.64 -7.83 -11.07
CA LEU A 220 5.93 -8.19 -10.48
C LEU A 220 7.02 -8.42 -11.55
N ILE A 221 6.70 -9.13 -12.63
CA ILE A 221 7.61 -9.35 -13.77
C ILE A 221 8.00 -8.01 -14.38
N SER A 222 7.05 -7.11 -14.60
CA SER A 222 7.32 -5.79 -15.16
C SER A 222 8.11 -4.90 -14.20
N ALA A 223 7.89 -4.99 -12.89
CA ALA A 223 8.71 -4.28 -11.90
C ALA A 223 10.16 -4.75 -11.91
N ALA A 224 10.40 -6.06 -11.99
CA ALA A 224 11.75 -6.62 -12.13
C ALA A 224 12.41 -6.19 -13.45
N ASN A 225 11.69 -6.32 -14.57
CA ASN A 225 12.16 -5.90 -15.88
C ASN A 225 12.53 -4.41 -15.91
N PHE A 226 11.69 -3.57 -15.31
CA PHE A 226 11.90 -2.13 -15.20
C PHE A 226 13.15 -1.79 -14.38
N ILE A 227 13.29 -2.34 -13.17
CA ILE A 227 14.44 -2.08 -12.30
C ILE A 227 15.75 -2.47 -12.98
N VAL A 228 15.81 -3.67 -13.56
CA VAL A 228 17.02 -4.23 -14.14
C VAL A 228 17.45 -3.48 -15.39
N ASN A 229 16.51 -3.17 -16.29
CA ASN A 229 16.84 -2.66 -17.62
C ASN A 229 16.85 -1.12 -17.72
N CYS A 230 16.16 -0.41 -16.84
CA CYS A 230 16.19 1.06 -16.83
C CYS A 230 17.22 1.64 -15.86
N ASN A 231 17.43 1.00 -14.71
CA ASN A 231 18.28 1.53 -13.64
C ASN A 231 18.00 3.01 -13.28
N ALA A 232 16.74 3.44 -13.39
CA ALA A 232 16.33 4.82 -13.17
C ALA A 232 16.23 5.07 -11.66
N LYS A 233 17.13 5.88 -11.09
CA LYS A 233 17.11 6.21 -9.65
C LYS A 233 15.81 6.91 -9.27
N GLY A 234 15.16 6.41 -8.23
CA GLY A 234 13.92 6.98 -7.72
C GLY A 234 13.01 5.95 -7.08
N VAL A 235 11.86 6.41 -6.63
CA VAL A 235 10.79 5.59 -6.07
C VAL A 235 9.63 5.59 -7.06
N PHE A 236 9.20 4.40 -7.46
CA PHE A 236 8.17 4.21 -8.47
C PHE A 236 7.04 3.32 -7.95
N VAL A 237 5.83 3.53 -8.47
CA VAL A 237 4.73 2.56 -8.35
C VAL A 237 4.56 1.88 -9.69
N VAL A 238 4.63 0.54 -9.72
CA VAL A 238 4.56 -0.26 -10.95
C VAL A 238 3.28 -1.10 -10.91
N MET A 239 2.31 -0.72 -11.73
CA MET A 239 0.98 -1.34 -11.76
C MET A 239 0.45 -1.35 -13.20
N HIS A 240 -0.53 -2.19 -13.51
CA HIS A 240 -1.20 -2.19 -14.82
C HIS A 240 -1.62 -0.78 -15.22
N SER A 241 -1.48 -0.46 -16.51
CA SER A 241 -1.92 0.82 -17.07
C SER A 241 -3.44 0.88 -17.25
N ASN A 242 -4.03 -0.25 -17.64
CA ASN A 242 -5.46 -0.38 -17.92
C ASN A 242 -5.93 -1.81 -17.56
N GLU A 243 -7.07 -2.25 -18.09
CA GLU A 243 -7.63 -3.58 -17.82
C GLU A 243 -6.90 -4.73 -18.54
N SER A 244 -6.17 -4.44 -19.61
CA SER A 244 -5.42 -5.39 -20.44
C SER A 244 -4.07 -5.79 -19.85
N ASP A 245 -3.63 -7.00 -20.17
CA ASP A 245 -2.37 -7.62 -19.71
C ASP A 245 -1.14 -7.19 -20.55
N ASP A 246 -1.27 -6.17 -21.40
CA ASP A 246 -0.24 -5.76 -22.38
C ASP A 246 0.69 -4.64 -21.89
N THR A 247 0.19 -3.79 -20.98
CA THR A 247 0.82 -2.52 -20.64
C THR A 247 0.84 -2.29 -19.13
N ILE A 248 2.04 -2.16 -18.58
CA ILE A 248 2.27 -1.80 -17.18
C ILE A 248 2.83 -0.38 -17.13
N SER A 249 2.32 0.45 -16.24
CA SER A 249 2.78 1.82 -16.01
C SER A 249 3.72 1.90 -14.81
N CYS A 250 4.85 2.58 -14.98
CA CYS A 250 5.76 2.94 -13.89
C CYS A 250 5.56 4.42 -13.57
N HIS A 251 4.86 4.71 -12.48
CA HIS A 251 4.53 6.06 -12.04
C HIS A 251 5.60 6.58 -11.08
N LEU A 252 5.86 7.89 -11.09
CA LEU A 252 6.67 8.53 -10.05
C LEU A 252 5.95 8.44 -8.70
N GLY A 253 6.66 8.05 -7.64
CA GLY A 253 6.07 7.79 -6.32
C GLY A 253 5.34 8.97 -5.69
N THR A 254 5.67 10.20 -6.10
CA THR A 254 5.06 11.46 -5.64
C THR A 254 3.93 11.97 -6.53
N ARG A 255 3.74 11.38 -7.73
CA ARG A 255 2.78 11.80 -8.76
C ARG A 255 1.74 10.74 -9.09
N VAL A 256 1.60 9.71 -8.25
CA VAL A 256 0.70 8.59 -8.48
C VAL A 256 -0.49 8.62 -7.51
N ARG A 257 -1.68 8.30 -8.03
CA ARG A 257 -2.89 8.19 -7.22
C ARG A 257 -3.73 6.98 -7.61
N LYS A 258 -4.27 6.26 -6.62
CA LYS A 258 -5.27 5.20 -6.82
C LYS A 258 -6.64 5.85 -7.05
N ASN A 259 -7.02 5.98 -8.31
CA ASN A 259 -8.25 6.64 -8.75
C ASN A 259 -9.42 5.69 -8.96
N HIS A 260 -9.20 4.37 -8.88
CA HIS A 260 -10.27 3.37 -8.94
C HIS A 260 -10.18 2.37 -7.80
N THR A 261 -11.32 1.93 -7.29
CA THR A 261 -11.39 1.03 -6.13
C THR A 261 -11.02 -0.41 -6.46
N SER A 262 -11.16 -0.83 -7.72
CA SER A 262 -10.99 -2.24 -8.11
C SER A 262 -10.43 -2.54 -9.50
N LYS A 263 -10.13 -1.56 -10.36
CA LYS A 263 -9.61 -1.83 -11.72
C LYS A 263 -8.14 -2.18 -11.63
N ARG A 264 -7.62 -2.97 -12.57
CA ARG A 264 -6.18 -3.24 -12.66
C ARG A 264 -5.39 -1.94 -12.88
N GLY A 265 -5.80 -1.15 -13.87
CA GLY A 265 -5.41 0.25 -14.08
C GLY A 265 -5.99 1.24 -13.07
N ALA A 266 -5.94 0.92 -11.78
CA ALA A 266 -6.44 1.81 -10.73
C ALA A 266 -5.49 2.97 -10.42
N PHE A 267 -4.19 2.78 -10.62
CA PHE A 267 -3.19 3.80 -10.36
C PHE A 267 -2.98 4.66 -11.60
N GLN A 268 -2.98 5.97 -11.41
CA GLN A 268 -2.83 6.94 -12.49
C GLN A 268 -1.78 7.97 -12.10
N THR A 269 -0.99 8.42 -13.08
CA THR A 269 -0.14 9.59 -12.91
C THR A 269 -1.03 10.84 -12.93
N ILE A 270 -0.78 11.76 -12.00
CA ILE A 270 -1.47 13.04 -11.93
C ILE A 270 -0.60 14.14 -12.55
N GLY A 271 -1.20 14.96 -13.42
CA GLY A 271 -0.54 16.08 -14.09
C GLY A 271 0.46 15.68 -15.17
N GLY A 272 0.34 14.48 -15.75
CA GLY A 272 1.19 14.04 -16.85
C GLY A 272 1.07 12.53 -17.14
N ASP A 273 2.01 12.04 -17.94
CA ASP A 273 2.10 10.63 -18.32
C ASP A 273 2.91 9.81 -17.30
N PRO A 274 2.70 8.48 -17.20
CA PRO A 274 3.62 7.58 -16.50
C PRO A 274 5.06 7.79 -16.95
N ALA A 275 6.00 7.77 -16.00
CA ALA A 275 7.42 7.99 -16.28
C ALA A 275 7.99 6.93 -17.23
N PHE A 276 7.50 5.69 -17.12
CA PHE A 276 7.81 4.63 -18.06
C PHE A 276 6.56 3.80 -18.34
N LEU A 277 6.52 3.18 -19.52
CA LEU A 277 5.56 2.15 -19.88
C LEU A 277 6.33 0.87 -20.22
N VAL A 278 5.88 -0.26 -19.68
CA VAL A 278 6.35 -1.59 -20.09
C VAL A 278 5.28 -2.20 -20.97
N VAL A 279 5.51 -2.19 -22.29
CA VAL A 279 4.61 -2.70 -23.32
C VAL A 279 5.21 -3.96 -23.91
N ASN A 280 4.56 -5.12 -23.73
CA ASN A 280 5.09 -6.41 -24.24
C ASN A 280 6.57 -6.64 -23.89
N LYS A 281 6.95 -6.40 -22.63
CA LYS A 281 8.34 -6.45 -22.08
C LYS A 281 9.32 -5.38 -22.59
N LYS A 282 8.93 -4.53 -23.55
CA LYS A 282 9.74 -3.38 -23.99
C LYS A 282 9.44 -2.18 -23.12
N ILE A 283 10.48 -1.40 -22.82
CA ILE A 283 10.33 -0.22 -21.96
C ILE A 283 10.36 1.04 -22.81
N GLU A 284 9.31 1.84 -22.69
CA GLU A 284 9.20 3.18 -23.24
C GLU A 284 9.48 4.18 -22.12
N ASN A 285 10.37 5.14 -22.38
CA ASN A 285 10.81 6.13 -21.40
C ASN A 285 10.17 7.49 -21.70
N ASN A 286 9.32 7.96 -20.78
CA ASN A 286 8.68 9.28 -20.83
C ASN A 286 9.28 10.25 -19.80
N LEU A 287 10.30 9.83 -19.05
CA LEU A 287 10.92 10.64 -18.00
C LEU A 287 11.69 11.81 -18.63
N LYS A 288 11.19 13.03 -18.42
CA LYS A 288 11.81 14.26 -18.94
C LYS A 288 12.97 14.76 -18.08
N GLU A 289 12.88 14.54 -16.78
CA GLU A 289 13.86 15.02 -15.80
C GLU A 289 14.23 13.93 -14.79
N LYS A 290 15.37 14.11 -14.10
CA LYS A 290 15.72 13.24 -12.98
C LYS A 290 14.66 13.31 -11.88
N PHE A 291 14.31 12.15 -11.32
CA PHE A 291 13.34 12.03 -10.24
C PHE A 291 13.75 12.80 -9.00
N PHE A 292 14.94 12.52 -8.46
CA PHE A 292 15.52 13.30 -7.37
C PHE A 292 16.15 14.57 -7.92
N LYS A 293 15.83 15.73 -7.31
CA LYS A 293 16.43 17.02 -7.68
C LYS A 293 17.83 17.20 -7.09
N ASN A 294 18.17 16.42 -6.06
CA ASN A 294 19.52 16.30 -5.52
C ASN A 294 20.00 14.85 -5.57
N GLU A 295 21.17 14.62 -6.16
CA GLU A 295 21.76 13.28 -6.30
C GLU A 295 22.61 12.86 -5.09
N ASP A 296 22.92 13.80 -4.19
CA ASP A 296 23.58 13.47 -2.93
C ASP A 296 22.59 12.73 -2.02
N TYR A 297 22.86 11.45 -1.77
CA TYR A 297 22.07 10.68 -0.82
C TYR A 297 22.25 11.20 0.61
N LYS A 298 21.19 11.82 1.15
CA LYS A 298 21.15 12.35 2.52
C LYS A 298 19.81 11.99 3.17
N PRO A 299 19.70 10.79 3.77
CA PRO A 299 18.43 10.29 4.28
C PRO A 299 17.89 11.17 5.42
N ARG A 300 16.59 11.44 5.38
CA ARG A 300 15.85 12.22 6.37
C ARG A 300 14.61 11.43 6.77
N ILE A 301 14.76 10.45 7.65
CA ILE A 301 13.72 9.45 7.95
C ILE A 301 12.78 9.89 9.10
N LYS A 302 13.02 11.06 9.69
CA LYS A 302 12.13 11.58 10.75
C LYS A 302 10.75 11.91 10.18
N LEU A 303 9.74 11.76 11.01
CA LEU A 303 8.38 12.18 10.74
C LEU A 303 7.68 12.55 12.04
N ASP A 304 6.80 13.53 11.94
CA ASP A 304 5.86 13.97 12.97
C ASP A 304 4.43 13.96 12.37
N THR A 305 3.51 13.28 13.04
CA THR A 305 2.12 13.05 12.57
C THR A 305 1.13 14.14 13.00
N HIS A 306 1.59 15.20 13.68
CA HIS A 306 0.79 16.36 14.08
C HIS A 306 0.46 17.28 12.89
N VAL A 307 -0.08 16.68 11.81
CA VAL A 307 -0.49 17.32 10.56
C VAL A 307 -1.92 16.87 10.21
N ALA A 308 -2.80 17.83 9.96
CA ALA A 308 -4.19 17.55 9.56
C ALA A 308 -4.36 17.69 8.04
N LEU A 309 -5.15 16.80 7.43
CA LEU A 309 -5.66 16.96 6.06
C LEU A 309 -7.14 17.32 6.14
N ILE A 310 -7.50 18.53 5.69
CA ILE A 310 -8.87 19.04 5.74
C ILE A 310 -9.43 19.11 4.33
N LYS A 311 -10.41 18.24 4.05
CA LYS A 311 -11.24 18.37 2.85
C LYS A 311 -12.34 19.38 3.05
N TYR A 312 -12.22 20.53 2.39
CA TYR A 312 -13.25 21.56 2.45
C TYR A 312 -14.52 21.11 1.72
N TYR A 313 -15.68 21.54 2.19
CA TYR A 313 -16.94 21.40 1.47
C TYR A 313 -17.88 22.53 1.89
N PRO A 314 -18.91 22.86 1.09
CA PRO A 314 -19.89 23.87 1.47
C PRO A 314 -20.56 23.51 2.81
N GLY A 315 -20.41 24.39 3.81
CA GLY A 315 -20.93 24.15 5.16
C GLY A 315 -19.97 23.42 6.10
N TYR A 316 -18.67 23.34 5.77
CA TYR A 316 -17.64 22.84 6.71
C TYR A 316 -17.73 23.59 8.04
N ASP A 317 -17.77 22.86 9.16
CA ASP A 317 -17.76 23.46 10.50
C ASP A 317 -16.37 23.98 10.86
N PRO A 318 -16.15 25.31 10.86
CA PRO A 318 -14.82 25.86 11.09
C PRO A 318 -14.30 25.59 12.51
N LYS A 319 -15.16 25.24 13.48
CA LYS A 319 -14.75 24.91 14.85
C LYS A 319 -13.84 23.69 14.92
N LEU A 320 -13.89 22.79 13.93
CA LEU A 320 -12.96 21.67 13.85
C LEU A 320 -11.49 22.13 13.71
N ILE A 321 -11.23 23.36 13.23
CA ILE A 321 -9.88 23.94 13.25
C ILE A 321 -9.44 24.24 14.69
N ASP A 322 -10.35 24.69 15.56
CA ASP A 322 -10.01 24.93 16.96
C ASP A 322 -9.62 23.62 17.65
N ASP A 323 -10.36 22.54 17.43
CA ASP A 323 -10.03 21.21 17.94
C ASP A 323 -8.63 20.75 17.48
N ILE A 324 -8.26 21.03 16.22
CA ILE A 324 -6.94 20.73 15.67
C ILE A 324 -5.84 21.54 16.37
N ILE A 325 -6.07 22.85 16.59
CA ILE A 325 -5.13 23.72 17.30
C ILE A 325 -4.95 23.24 18.75
N GLU A 326 -6.06 22.93 19.44
CA GLU A 326 -6.08 22.50 20.84
C GLU A 326 -5.43 21.13 21.03
N ALA A 327 -5.61 20.21 20.06
CA ALA A 327 -4.93 18.92 20.03
C ALA A 327 -3.42 19.03 19.74
N GLY A 328 -2.89 20.23 19.52
CA GLY A 328 -1.45 20.48 19.41
C GLY A 328 -0.86 20.27 18.02
N TYR A 329 -1.70 20.17 16.98
CA TYR A 329 -1.25 20.06 15.60
C TYR A 329 -0.37 21.25 15.19
N LYS A 330 0.59 20.99 14.28
CA LYS A 330 1.58 21.98 13.81
C LYS A 330 1.40 22.38 12.36
N ALA A 331 0.59 21.63 11.62
CA ALA A 331 0.28 21.98 10.24
C ALA A 331 -1.12 21.51 9.83
N ILE A 332 -1.69 22.24 8.87
CA ILE A 332 -2.96 21.93 8.21
C ILE A 332 -2.74 22.00 6.71
N ILE A 333 -3.05 20.92 6.01
CA ILE A 333 -3.14 20.85 4.55
C ILE A 333 -4.61 20.89 4.17
N PHE A 334 -5.02 21.91 3.43
CA PHE A 334 -6.38 22.07 2.95
C PHE A 334 -6.52 21.48 1.54
N GLU A 335 -7.43 20.53 1.35
CA GLU A 335 -8.00 20.24 0.03
C GLU A 335 -9.09 21.27 -0.25
N GLY A 336 -8.68 22.40 -0.81
CA GLY A 336 -9.57 23.48 -1.23
C GLY A 336 -10.32 23.14 -2.52
N THR A 337 -11.25 24.02 -2.89
CA THR A 337 -11.99 23.92 -4.17
C THR A 337 -11.21 24.60 -5.29
N GLY A 338 -11.35 24.10 -6.52
CA GLY A 338 -10.86 24.76 -7.75
C GLY A 338 -9.39 25.14 -7.69
N LEU A 339 -9.09 26.44 -7.83
CA LEU A 339 -7.73 26.99 -7.81
C LEU A 339 -7.14 27.18 -6.40
N GLY A 340 -7.74 26.57 -5.37
CA GLY A 340 -7.29 26.67 -3.98
C GLY A 340 -8.12 27.66 -3.17
N HIS A 341 -9.39 27.33 -2.93
CA HIS A 341 -10.30 28.18 -2.17
C HIS A 341 -11.00 27.43 -1.04
N ILE A 342 -11.28 28.16 0.04
CA ILE A 342 -12.19 27.77 1.13
C ILE A 342 -13.14 28.95 1.42
N GLY A 343 -14.28 28.67 2.06
CA GLY A 343 -15.30 29.69 2.34
C GLY A 343 -14.85 30.72 3.37
N LYS A 344 -15.41 31.94 3.27
CA LYS A 344 -15.13 33.05 4.21
C LYS A 344 -15.42 32.70 5.68
N THR A 345 -16.31 31.74 5.93
CA THR A 345 -16.59 31.20 7.27
C THR A 345 -15.36 30.59 7.96
N MET A 346 -14.34 30.23 7.19
CA MET A 346 -13.09 29.65 7.70
C MET A 346 -12.04 30.71 8.05
N TYR A 347 -12.17 31.96 7.58
CA TYR A 347 -11.05 32.92 7.54
C TYR A 347 -10.54 33.29 8.93
N ASP A 348 -11.43 33.52 9.89
CA ASP A 348 -11.04 33.83 11.27
C ASP A 348 -10.27 32.67 11.93
N TYR A 349 -10.64 31.43 11.58
CA TYR A 349 -10.00 30.22 12.11
C TYR A 349 -8.65 29.95 11.44
N VAL A 350 -8.53 30.22 10.14
CA VAL A 350 -7.25 30.23 9.41
C VAL A 350 -6.30 31.25 10.02
N LYS A 351 -6.79 32.48 10.24
CA LYS A 351 -6.00 33.54 10.88
C LYS A 351 -5.52 33.11 12.27
N LYS A 352 -6.43 32.57 13.10
CA LYS A 352 -6.11 32.06 14.43
C LYS A 352 -5.06 30.93 14.37
N ALA A 353 -5.17 30.00 13.43
CA ALA A 353 -4.19 28.92 13.24
C ALA A 353 -2.81 29.47 12.87
N ASN A 354 -2.76 30.45 11.95
CA ASN A 354 -1.52 31.12 11.55
C ASN A 354 -0.88 31.90 12.72
N GLU A 355 -1.68 32.63 13.51
CA GLU A 355 -1.22 33.35 14.72
C GLU A 355 -0.66 32.38 15.80
N LYS A 356 -1.11 31.12 15.79
CA LYS A 356 -0.56 30.04 16.65
C LYS A 356 0.68 29.37 16.07
N GLY A 357 1.14 29.80 14.89
CA GLY A 357 2.36 29.31 14.24
C GLY A 357 2.18 27.99 13.49
N LEU A 358 0.96 27.59 13.16
CA LEU A 358 0.73 26.41 12.32
C LEU A 358 1.13 26.71 10.88
N PHE A 359 1.77 25.75 10.22
CA PHE A 359 1.94 25.81 8.77
C PHE A 359 0.62 25.51 8.08
N LEU A 360 0.15 26.40 7.22
CA LEU A 360 -1.11 26.24 6.49
C LEU A 360 -0.79 26.07 4.99
N GLY A 361 -1.05 24.90 4.42
CA GLY A 361 -0.84 24.58 3.00
C GLY A 361 -2.16 24.44 2.25
N MET A 362 -2.21 24.88 0.98
CA MET A 362 -3.37 24.70 0.10
C MET A 362 -3.06 23.78 -1.07
N THR A 363 -3.86 22.73 -1.19
CA THR A 363 -3.99 21.87 -2.38
C THR A 363 -5.42 21.97 -2.93
N SER A 364 -5.76 21.17 -3.93
CA SER A 364 -7.09 21.15 -4.54
C SER A 364 -7.75 19.78 -4.42
N GLN A 365 -9.07 19.78 -4.30
CA GLN A 365 -9.93 18.59 -4.48
C GLN A 365 -10.00 18.13 -5.93
N CYS A 366 -9.69 19.02 -6.88
CA CYS A 366 -9.55 18.62 -8.27
C CYS A 366 -8.41 17.61 -8.36
N ILE A 367 -8.67 16.47 -9.01
CA ILE A 367 -7.69 15.37 -9.13
C ILE A 367 -6.42 15.87 -9.82
N ASP A 368 -6.55 16.76 -10.80
CA ASP A 368 -5.44 17.36 -11.54
C ASP A 368 -5.63 18.89 -11.63
N GLY A 369 -4.51 19.60 -11.79
CA GLY A 369 -4.43 21.04 -11.87
C GLY A 369 -3.55 21.67 -10.79
N ARG A 370 -3.17 22.93 -11.04
CA ARG A 370 -2.34 23.74 -10.15
C ARG A 370 -3.20 24.74 -9.38
N VAL A 371 -3.00 24.86 -8.06
CA VAL A 371 -3.59 25.95 -7.28
C VAL A 371 -2.98 27.29 -7.74
N SER A 372 -3.83 28.29 -7.92
CA SER A 372 -3.44 29.63 -8.36
C SER A 372 -4.25 30.66 -7.61
N MET A 373 -3.87 30.86 -6.34
CA MET A 373 -4.61 31.69 -5.39
C MET A 373 -4.53 33.20 -5.71
N ASN A 374 -3.73 33.62 -6.69
CA ASN A 374 -3.64 35.03 -7.08
C ASN A 374 -4.73 35.48 -8.06
N VAL A 375 -5.45 34.54 -8.69
CA VAL A 375 -6.47 34.85 -9.72
C VAL A 375 -7.69 35.56 -9.11
N TYR A 376 -8.24 35.00 -8.03
CA TYR A 376 -9.44 35.53 -7.37
C TYR A 376 -9.09 36.25 -6.07
N GLU A 377 -9.91 37.25 -5.71
CA GLU A 377 -9.79 37.99 -4.43
C GLU A 377 -9.76 37.04 -3.23
N SER A 378 -10.68 36.08 -3.19
CA SER A 378 -10.75 35.07 -2.13
C SER A 378 -9.47 34.25 -1.95
N GLY A 379 -8.70 34.04 -3.02
CA GLY A 379 -7.42 33.35 -2.92
C GLY A 379 -6.33 34.26 -2.35
N ARG A 380 -6.29 35.54 -2.77
CA ARG A 380 -5.34 36.54 -2.26
C ARG A 380 -5.56 36.79 -0.77
N ASP A 381 -6.82 36.91 -0.34
CA ASP A 381 -7.19 37.03 1.07
C ASP A 381 -6.62 35.85 1.89
N LEU A 382 -6.74 34.62 1.39
CA LEU A 382 -6.23 33.43 2.09
C LEU A 382 -4.70 33.40 2.17
N VAL A 383 -4.00 33.87 1.14
CA VAL A 383 -2.54 34.03 1.17
C VAL A 383 -2.13 35.06 2.22
N GLU A 384 -2.83 36.19 2.29
CA GLU A 384 -2.62 37.23 3.32
C GLU A 384 -2.90 36.70 4.74
N LEU A 385 -3.86 35.78 4.88
CA LEU A 385 -4.16 35.11 6.16
C LEU A 385 -3.11 34.05 6.54
N GLY A 386 -2.13 33.76 5.67
CA GLY A 386 -0.99 32.88 5.95
C GLY A 386 -1.03 31.52 5.25
N ILE A 387 -2.02 31.26 4.38
CA ILE A 387 -2.05 30.03 3.60
C ILE A 387 -0.97 30.06 2.51
N THR A 388 -0.19 28.98 2.44
CA THR A 388 0.86 28.76 1.45
C THR A 388 0.29 27.89 0.30
N PRO A 389 0.21 28.41 -0.94
CA PRO A 389 -0.17 27.59 -2.10
C PRO A 389 0.87 26.51 -2.36
N LEU A 390 0.44 25.26 -2.53
CA LEU A 390 1.32 24.11 -2.78
C LEU A 390 1.30 23.68 -4.26
N SER A 391 1.20 24.63 -5.19
CA SER A 391 1.26 24.35 -6.63
C SER A 391 0.29 23.23 -7.07
N ASP A 392 0.79 22.15 -7.66
CA ASP A 392 0.06 21.06 -8.26
C ASP A 392 0.36 19.73 -7.56
N ILE A 393 0.88 19.78 -6.32
CA ILE A 393 1.08 18.56 -5.52
C ILE A 393 -0.27 17.91 -5.21
N ILE A 394 -0.29 16.58 -5.27
CA ILE A 394 -1.44 15.78 -4.87
C ILE A 394 -1.67 15.97 -3.36
N PRO A 395 -2.93 16.13 -2.88
CA PRO A 395 -3.21 16.32 -1.46
C PRO A 395 -2.61 15.26 -0.52
N GLU A 396 -2.73 13.99 -0.92
CA GLU A 396 -2.18 12.86 -0.18
C GLU A 396 -0.64 12.95 -0.10
N THR A 397 0.02 13.33 -1.19
CA THR A 397 1.48 13.58 -1.23
C THR A 397 1.85 14.78 -0.35
N ALA A 398 1.04 15.86 -0.34
CA ALA A 398 1.27 17.04 0.49
C ALA A 398 1.14 16.73 1.98
N LEU A 399 0.17 15.91 2.38
CA LEU A 399 0.03 15.43 3.77
C LEU A 399 1.31 14.69 4.19
N VAL A 400 1.77 13.74 3.38
CA VAL A 400 2.98 12.96 3.68
C VAL A 400 4.22 13.86 3.71
N LYS A 401 4.35 14.78 2.75
CA LYS A 401 5.44 15.75 2.70
C LYS A 401 5.44 16.64 3.93
N ALA A 402 4.28 17.08 4.42
CA ALA A 402 4.15 17.90 5.61
C ALA A 402 4.55 17.13 6.88
N MET A 403 4.16 15.86 7.02
CA MET A 403 4.60 15.03 8.15
C MET A 403 6.13 14.83 8.15
N TRP A 404 6.70 14.62 6.96
CA TRP A 404 8.15 14.52 6.77
C TRP A 404 8.87 15.85 7.05
N ALA A 405 8.38 16.96 6.50
CA ALA A 405 8.97 18.28 6.67
C ALA A 405 8.92 18.73 8.14
N LEU A 406 7.80 18.47 8.82
CA LEU A 406 7.66 18.76 10.25
C LEU A 406 8.67 17.96 11.09
N GLY A 407 8.82 16.65 10.83
CA GLY A 407 9.80 15.82 11.53
C GLY A 407 11.27 16.20 11.26
N ASN A 408 11.55 16.93 10.19
CA ASN A 408 12.90 17.30 9.73
C ASN A 408 13.17 18.81 9.75
N SER A 409 12.32 19.61 10.39
CA SER A 409 12.50 21.05 10.54
C SER A 409 12.57 21.45 12.02
N LYS A 410 13.20 22.60 12.30
CA LYS A 410 13.30 23.16 13.65
C LYS A 410 12.21 24.19 13.93
N ASN A 411 11.61 24.76 12.90
CA ASN A 411 10.60 25.81 12.98
C ASN A 411 9.73 25.85 11.72
N SER A 412 8.66 26.67 11.76
CA SER A 412 7.69 26.84 10.68
C SER A 412 8.31 27.36 9.38
N GLU A 413 9.33 28.21 9.43
CA GLU A 413 10.00 28.75 8.24
C GLU A 413 10.80 27.68 7.50
N GLU A 414 11.55 26.85 8.24
CA GLU A 414 12.26 25.71 7.66
C GLU A 414 11.28 24.67 7.11
N MET A 415 10.18 24.41 7.81
CA MET A 415 9.10 23.55 7.31
C MET A 415 8.53 24.10 5.99
N LYS A 416 8.21 25.39 5.93
CA LYS A 416 7.68 26.06 4.73
C LYS A 416 8.66 25.95 3.56
N LYS A 417 9.96 26.12 3.81
CA LYS A 417 11.00 25.94 2.79
C LYS A 417 10.98 24.50 2.24
N LEU A 418 10.97 23.49 3.11
CA LEU A 418 10.91 22.09 2.70
C LEU A 418 9.62 21.77 1.93
N MET A 419 8.49 22.35 2.33
CA MET A 419 7.22 22.17 1.63
C MET A 419 7.23 22.73 0.21
N LEU A 420 7.92 23.85 -0.02
CA LEU A 420 8.01 24.52 -1.32
C LEU A 420 9.17 24.02 -2.22
N GLU A 421 10.18 23.37 -1.64
CA GLU A 421 11.30 22.79 -2.38
C GLU A 421 10.85 21.56 -3.18
N ASN A 422 11.17 21.48 -4.47
CA ASN A 422 10.96 20.27 -5.28
C ASN A 422 12.06 19.26 -4.97
N ILE A 423 11.74 18.13 -4.34
CA ILE A 423 12.74 17.17 -3.83
C ILE A 423 12.78 15.93 -4.72
N ALA A 424 11.60 15.39 -5.03
CA ALA A 424 11.40 14.10 -5.67
C ALA A 424 10.29 14.19 -6.74
N SER A 425 10.30 15.28 -7.52
CA SER A 425 9.41 15.52 -8.64
C SER A 425 7.91 15.56 -8.26
N GLU A 426 7.61 16.04 -7.06
CA GLU A 426 6.25 16.21 -6.56
C GLU A 426 5.52 17.42 -7.18
N PHE A 427 6.28 18.39 -7.71
CA PHE A 427 5.76 19.53 -8.47
C PHE A 427 6.14 19.42 -9.94
N SER A 428 5.23 19.86 -10.82
CA SER A 428 5.57 20.15 -12.22
C SER A 428 6.17 21.56 -12.35
N ASP A 429 6.96 21.76 -13.41
CA ASP A 429 7.51 23.08 -13.76
C ASP A 429 6.43 24.11 -14.11
#